data_AF-A0A7J4RIG2-F1
#
_entry.id   AF-A0A7J4RIG2-F1
#
_cell.length_a   1.000
_cell.length_b   1.000
_cell.length_c   1.000
_cell.angle_alpha   90.00
_cell.angle_beta   90.00
_cell.angle_gamma   90.00
#
_symmetry.space_group_name_H-M   'P 1'
#
loop_
_entity.id
_entity.type
_entity.pdbx_description
1 polymer ?
#
loop_
_entity_poly.entity_id
_entity_poly.type
_entity_poly.pdbx_seq_one_letter_code
_entity_poly.pdbx_strand_id
1 'polypeptide(L)'
;DDAAEALTRISQGDLRKALTALQVSAALSSDVTRELIYETSATAPPESLHQYLKACRDDGFHSARRRLRELLDKYGLAGTDFVNQLHRELYSADFLSEESKLDLTEWMAEVDYRLVEGGGEQIQLDALTARLVTHLKQ
;
A
#
# COMPACT_ATOMS: atom_id res chain seq x y z
N ASP A 1 17.44 13.27 -7.99
CA ASP A 1 16.07 13.78 -8.23
C ASP A 1 15.01 12.81 -7.74
N ASP A 2 15.04 11.53 -8.13
CA ASP A 2 14.06 10.51 -7.71
C ASP A 2 13.88 10.36 -6.19
N ALA A 3 14.96 10.44 -5.42
CA ALA A 3 14.91 10.42 -3.96
C ALA A 3 14.19 11.65 -3.38
N ALA A 4 14.39 12.84 -3.97
CA ALA A 4 13.70 14.05 -3.55
C ALA A 4 12.20 13.97 -3.87
N GLU A 5 11.83 13.45 -5.04
CA GLU A 5 10.43 13.22 -5.40
C GLU A 5 9.75 12.21 -4.48
N ALA A 6 10.45 11.12 -4.14
CA ALA A 6 9.97 10.14 -3.18
C ALA A 6 9.71 10.78 -1.81
N LEU A 7 10.65 11.59 -1.30
CA LEU A 7 10.48 12.34 -0.05
C LEU A 7 9.26 13.26 -0.09
N THR A 8 9.10 14.04 -1.17
CA THR A 8 7.94 14.90 -1.35
C THR A 8 6.64 14.08 -1.32
N ARG A 9 6.60 12.95 -2.03
CA ARG A 9 5.41 12.09 -2.09
C ARG A 9 5.05 11.47 -0.74
N ILE A 10 6.01 10.89 -0.03
CA ILE A 10 5.74 10.26 1.27
C ILE A 10 5.36 11.28 2.34
N SER A 11 5.85 12.53 2.21
CA SER A 11 5.63 13.59 3.19
C SER A 11 4.17 14.02 3.25
N GLN A 12 3.45 13.98 2.13
CA GLN A 12 2.07 14.47 2.01
C GLN A 12 1.90 15.91 2.56
N GLY A 13 2.95 16.74 2.41
CA GLY A 13 2.98 18.11 2.94
C GLY A 13 3.45 18.22 4.40
N ASP A 14 3.67 17.11 5.11
CA ASP A 14 4.31 17.10 6.43
C ASP A 14 5.83 17.06 6.31
N LEU A 15 6.45 18.23 6.47
CA LEU A 15 7.91 18.42 6.51
C LEU A 15 8.58 17.58 7.61
N ARG A 16 7.91 17.32 8.74
CA ARG A 16 8.44 16.47 9.81
C ARG A 16 8.63 15.05 9.29
N LYS A 17 7.64 14.51 8.58
CA LYS A 17 7.71 13.17 8.00
C LYS A 17 8.82 13.06 6.96
N ALA A 18 8.96 14.06 6.10
CA ALA A 18 10.05 14.14 5.12
C ALA A 18 11.43 14.11 5.79
N LEU A 19 11.62 14.97 6.81
CA LEU A 19 12.89 15.06 7.53
C LEU A 19 13.24 13.75 8.24
N THR A 20 12.28 13.15 8.95
CA THR A 20 12.49 11.86 9.63
C THR A 20 12.89 10.77 8.63
N ALA A 21 12.20 10.64 7.50
CA ALA A 21 12.54 9.64 6.49
C ALA A 21 13.94 9.85 5.89
N LEU A 22 14.30 11.10 5.59
CA LEU A 22 15.64 11.45 5.10
C LEU A 22 16.72 11.13 6.14
N GLN A 23 16.48 11.48 7.41
CA GLN A 23 17.42 11.23 8.50
C GLN A 23 17.66 9.73 8.73
N VAL A 24 16.61 8.92 8.73
CA VAL A 24 16.72 7.47 8.87
C VAL A 24 17.45 6.87 7.67
N SER A 25 17.11 7.31 6.45
CA SER A 25 17.79 6.86 5.22
C SER A 25 19.29 7.19 5.24
N ALA A 26 19.65 8.43 5.58
CA ALA A 26 21.04 8.88 5.65
C ALA A 26 21.85 8.21 6.77
N ALA A 27 21.19 7.72 7.83
CA ALA A 27 21.82 6.93 8.88
C ALA A 27 22.17 5.50 8.43
N LEU A 28 21.45 4.95 7.45
CA LEU A 28 21.68 3.61 6.91
C LEU A 28 22.69 3.60 5.75
N SER A 29 22.70 4.65 4.93
CA SER A 29 23.56 4.76 3.74
C SER A 29 23.95 6.21 3.48
N SER A 30 25.20 6.42 3.04
CA SER A 30 25.63 7.74 2.54
C SER A 30 25.04 8.09 1.17
N ASP A 31 24.55 7.09 0.42
CA ASP A 31 23.81 7.27 -0.83
C ASP A 31 22.31 7.02 -0.58
N VAL A 32 21.52 8.10 -0.59
CA VAL A 32 20.08 8.06 -0.31
C VAL A 32 19.30 7.85 -1.59
N THR A 33 18.83 6.62 -1.80
CA THR A 33 18.06 6.22 -2.98
C THR A 33 16.55 6.30 -2.74
N ARG A 34 15.78 6.29 -3.84
CA ARG A 34 14.31 6.20 -3.81
C ARG A 34 13.84 4.98 -3.02
N GLU A 35 14.43 3.82 -3.28
CA GLU A 35 14.10 2.56 -2.62
C GLU A 35 14.31 2.65 -1.11
N LEU A 36 15.44 3.21 -0.67
CA LEU A 36 15.77 3.37 0.74
C LEU A 36 14.75 4.27 1.46
N ILE A 37 14.25 5.32 0.79
CA ILE A 37 13.21 6.19 1.35
C ILE A 37 11.91 5.43 1.56
N TYR A 38 11.47 4.61 0.60
CA TYR A 38 10.24 3.82 0.75
C TYR A 38 10.37 2.74 1.83
N GLU A 39 11.52 2.05 1.88
CA GLU A 39 11.79 1.02 2.90
C GLU A 39 11.85 1.60 4.32
N THR A 40 12.43 2.79 4.51
CA THR A 40 12.58 3.40 5.84
C THR A 40 11.35 4.17 6.32
N SER A 41 10.43 4.52 5.42
CA SER A 41 9.26 5.35 5.74
C SER A 41 7.97 4.56 5.97
N ALA A 42 8.06 3.23 6.06
CA ALA A 42 6.91 2.33 6.09
C ALA A 42 5.88 2.71 5.00
N THR A 43 6.36 2.93 3.78
CA THR A 43 5.53 3.34 2.65
C THR A 43 5.80 2.42 1.46
N ALA A 44 4.76 1.77 0.95
CA ALA A 44 4.87 0.99 -0.28
C ALA A 44 5.01 1.92 -1.49
N PRO A 45 5.87 1.57 -2.46
CA PRO A 45 5.86 2.23 -3.76
C PRO A 45 4.49 2.08 -4.44
N PRO A 46 3.99 3.15 -5.09
CA PRO A 46 2.74 3.15 -5.85
C PRO A 46 2.63 1.98 -6.84
N GLU A 47 3.72 1.70 -7.54
CA GLU A 47 3.79 0.66 -8.55
C GLU A 47 3.56 -0.72 -7.94
N SER A 48 4.04 -0.94 -6.71
CA SER A 48 3.84 -2.19 -5.97
C SER A 48 2.39 -2.34 -5.51
N LEU A 49 1.72 -1.26 -5.08
CA LEU A 49 0.30 -1.27 -4.74
C LEU A 49 -0.57 -1.55 -5.97
N HIS A 50 -0.25 -0.92 -7.11
CA HIS A 50 -0.91 -1.20 -8.38
C HIS A 50 -0.69 -2.65 -8.85
N GLN A 51 0.51 -3.20 -8.65
CA GLN A 51 0.79 -4.61 -8.93
C GLN A 51 -0.03 -5.55 -8.05
N TYR A 52 -0.25 -5.22 -6.78
CA TYR A 52 -1.17 -5.99 -5.93
C TYR A 52 -2.60 -5.96 -6.48
N LEU A 53 -3.14 -4.78 -6.83
CA LEU A 53 -4.48 -4.65 -7.42
C LEU A 53 -4.62 -5.39 -8.76
N LYS A 54 -3.60 -5.32 -9.62
CA LYS A 54 -3.56 -6.10 -10.88
C LYS A 54 -3.55 -7.60 -10.62
N ALA A 55 -2.79 -8.08 -9.64
CA ALA A 55 -2.80 -9.50 -9.29
C ALA A 55 -4.17 -9.96 -8.76
N CYS A 56 -4.89 -9.10 -8.03
CA CYS A 56 -6.27 -9.40 -7.63
C CYS A 56 -7.17 -9.63 -8.85
N ARG A 57 -7.04 -8.77 -9.87
CA ARG A 57 -7.81 -8.86 -11.12
C ARG A 57 -7.42 -10.07 -11.96
N ASP A 58 -6.13 -10.24 -12.24
CA ASP A 58 -5.65 -11.09 -13.32
C ASP A 58 -5.17 -12.47 -12.85
N ASP A 59 -4.50 -12.52 -11.69
CA ASP A 59 -3.76 -13.71 -11.25
C ASP A 59 -4.52 -14.55 -10.19
N GLY A 60 -5.51 -13.94 -9.54
CA GLY A 60 -6.32 -14.57 -8.51
C GLY A 60 -5.68 -14.61 -7.11
N PHE A 61 -6.41 -15.23 -6.18
CA PHE A 61 -6.21 -15.07 -4.74
C PHE A 61 -4.82 -15.43 -4.24
N HIS A 62 -4.28 -16.60 -4.63
CA HIS A 62 -2.98 -17.03 -4.11
C HIS A 62 -1.83 -16.12 -4.57
N SER A 63 -1.86 -15.63 -5.81
CA SER A 63 -0.86 -14.70 -6.33
C SER A 63 -0.96 -13.34 -5.65
N ALA A 64 -2.18 -12.80 -5.57
CA ALA A 64 -2.45 -11.52 -4.91
C ALA A 64 -2.05 -11.55 -3.42
N ARG A 65 -2.42 -12.60 -2.70
CA ARG A 65 -2.06 -12.80 -1.29
C ARG A 65 -0.55 -12.89 -1.07
N ARG A 66 0.18 -13.53 -1.99
CA ARG A 66 1.65 -13.57 -1.90
C ARG A 66 2.24 -12.17 -2.04
N ARG A 67 1.78 -11.39 -3.03
CA ARG A 67 2.22 -10.01 -3.23
C ARG A 67 1.88 -9.10 -2.06
N LEU A 68 0.70 -9.27 -1.46
CA LEU A 68 0.32 -8.58 -0.23
C LEU A 68 1.36 -8.82 0.87
N ARG A 69 1.70 -10.09 1.16
CA ARG A 69 2.70 -10.40 2.19
C ARG A 69 4.08 -9.85 1.87
N GLU A 70 4.52 -10.00 0.62
CA GLU A 70 5.80 -9.43 0.18
C GLU A 70 5.86 -7.91 0.40
N LEU A 71 4.75 -7.20 0.18
CA LEU A 71 4.63 -5.77 0.46
C LEU A 71 4.71 -5.47 1.96
N LEU A 72 3.94 -6.19 2.78
CA LEU A 72 3.93 -5.98 4.23
C LEU A 72 5.32 -6.24 4.82
N ASP A 73 5.95 -7.36 4.45
CA ASP A 73 7.25 -7.77 4.97
C ASP A 73 8.38 -6.85 4.50
N LYS A 74 8.41 -6.50 3.21
CA LYS A 74 9.49 -5.69 2.63
C LYS A 74 9.49 -4.26 3.15
N TYR A 75 8.31 -3.67 3.31
CA TYR A 75 8.17 -2.25 3.71
C TYR A 75 7.77 -2.09 5.18
N GLY A 76 7.70 -3.17 5.95
CA GLY A 76 7.34 -3.13 7.37
C GLY A 76 5.98 -2.48 7.64
N LEU A 77 5.00 -2.72 6.77
CA LEU A 77 3.70 -2.06 6.83
C LEU A 77 2.80 -2.73 7.87
N ALA A 78 2.19 -1.92 8.73
CA ALA A 78 1.01 -2.34 9.46
C ALA A 78 -0.18 -2.52 8.50
N GLY A 79 -1.14 -3.38 8.84
CA GLY A 79 -2.32 -3.59 8.00
C GLY A 79 -3.15 -2.31 7.78
N THR A 80 -3.29 -1.48 8.82
CA THR A 80 -3.96 -0.18 8.73
C THR A 80 -3.24 0.75 7.76
N ASP A 81 -1.91 0.80 7.81
CA ASP A 81 -1.11 1.58 6.87
C ASP A 81 -1.36 1.07 5.45
N PHE A 82 -1.22 -0.24 5.21
CA PHE A 82 -1.45 -0.85 3.90
C PHE A 82 -2.80 -0.45 3.29
N VAL A 83 -3.90 -0.59 4.05
CA VAL A 83 -5.26 -0.23 3.59
C VAL A 83 -5.33 1.26 3.23
N ASN A 84 -4.77 2.13 4.08
CA ASN A 84 -4.74 3.56 3.83
C ASN A 84 -3.90 3.95 2.60
N GLN A 85 -2.76 3.28 2.35
CA GLN A 85 -1.95 3.55 1.16
C GLN A 85 -2.63 3.02 -0.10
N LEU A 86 -3.23 1.83 -0.02
CA LEU A 86 -3.97 1.23 -1.11
C LEU A 86 -5.16 2.08 -1.54
N HIS A 87 -5.92 2.62 -0.58
CA HIS A 87 -7.03 3.54 -0.85
C HIS A 87 -6.56 4.82 -1.57
N ARG A 88 -5.41 5.39 -1.18
CA ARG A 88 -4.86 6.57 -1.88
C ARG A 88 -4.48 6.27 -3.33
N GLU A 89 -3.87 5.12 -3.58
CA GLU A 89 -3.45 4.71 -4.92
C GLU A 89 -4.59 4.10 -5.77
N LEU A 90 -5.79 3.97 -5.21
CA LEU A 90 -6.97 3.49 -5.93
C LEU A 90 -7.38 4.46 -7.05
N TYR A 91 -7.27 5.76 -6.79
CA TYR A 91 -7.67 6.79 -7.76
C TYR A 91 -6.70 6.93 -8.93
N SER A 92 -5.43 6.54 -8.75
CA SER A 92 -4.41 6.48 -9.80
C SER A 92 -4.42 5.15 -10.57
N ALA A 93 -5.30 4.21 -10.21
CA ALA A 93 -5.42 2.90 -10.86
C ALA A 93 -6.38 2.97 -12.07
N ASP A 94 -5.89 3.48 -13.20
CA ASP A 94 -6.68 3.66 -14.44
C ASP A 94 -7.24 2.36 -15.05
N PHE A 95 -6.72 1.21 -14.64
CA PHE A 95 -7.21 -0.10 -15.08
C PHE A 95 -8.47 -0.55 -14.35
N LEU A 96 -8.92 0.18 -13.32
CA LEU A 96 -10.15 -0.10 -12.57
C LEU A 96 -11.28 0.82 -13.04
N SER A 97 -12.49 0.27 -13.13
CA SER A 97 -13.70 1.06 -13.39
C SER A 97 -14.04 1.95 -12.18
N GLU A 98 -14.77 3.04 -12.41
CA GLU A 98 -15.25 3.90 -11.32
C GLU A 98 -16.13 3.13 -10.32
N GLU A 99 -17.01 2.25 -10.82
CA GLU A 99 -17.86 1.39 -9.97
C GLU A 99 -17.02 0.49 -9.07
N SER A 100 -15.99 -0.16 -9.63
CA SER A 100 -15.06 -0.96 -8.84
C SER A 100 -14.33 -0.11 -7.79
N LYS A 101 -13.93 1.12 -8.11
CA LYS A 101 -13.28 2.01 -7.12
C LYS A 101 -14.22 2.36 -5.96
N LEU A 102 -15.52 2.54 -6.22
CA LEU A 102 -16.52 2.78 -5.17
C LEU A 102 -16.66 1.58 -4.23
N ASP A 103 -16.87 0.38 -4.79
CA ASP A 103 -17.00 -0.86 -4.02
C ASP A 103 -15.75 -1.16 -3.18
N LEU A 104 -14.58 -0.95 -3.79
CA LEU A 104 -13.29 -1.15 -3.12
C LEU A 104 -13.12 -0.19 -1.94
N THR A 105 -13.56 1.06 -2.09
CA THR A 105 -13.50 2.07 -1.02
C THR A 105 -14.34 1.64 0.18
N GLU A 106 -15.56 1.15 -0.06
CA GLU A 106 -16.44 0.67 1.01
C GLU A 106 -15.81 -0.53 1.77
N TRP A 107 -15.26 -1.51 1.05
CA TRP A 107 -14.63 -2.66 1.69
C TRP A 107 -13.35 -2.31 2.44
N MET A 108 -12.56 -1.36 1.92
CA MET A 108 -11.39 -0.84 2.63
C MET A 108 -11.79 -0.15 3.93
N ALA A 109 -12.89 0.62 3.94
CA ALA A 109 -13.40 1.25 5.15
C ALA A 109 -13.85 0.24 6.21
N GLU A 110 -14.57 -0.83 5.81
CA GLU A 110 -14.93 -1.91 6.74
C GLU A 110 -13.71 -2.60 7.36
N VAL A 111 -12.69 -2.84 6.53
CA VAL A 111 -11.45 -3.50 6.94
C VAL A 111 -10.65 -2.59 7.87
N ASP A 112 -10.49 -1.32 7.53
CA ASP A 112 -9.82 -0.32 8.38
C ASP A 112 -10.49 -0.24 9.76
N TYR A 113 -11.83 -0.13 9.80
CA TYR A 113 -12.58 -0.15 11.05
C TYR A 113 -12.30 -1.41 11.88
N ARG A 114 -12.35 -2.60 11.26
CA ARG A 114 -12.08 -3.86 11.97
C ARG A 114 -10.64 -3.97 12.47
N LEU A 115 -9.67 -3.42 11.74
CA LEU A 115 -8.27 -3.38 12.17
C LEU A 115 -8.09 -2.46 13.37
N VAL A 116 -8.73 -1.28 13.35
CA VAL A 116 -8.72 -0.33 14.47
C VAL A 116 -9.36 -0.92 15.73
N GLU A 117 -10.43 -1.70 15.59
CA GLU A 117 -11.08 -2.43 16.69
C GLU A 117 -10.28 -3.66 17.21
N GLY A 118 -9.06 -3.86 16.72
CA GLY A 118 -8.19 -4.97 17.15
C GLY A 118 -8.51 -6.32 16.48
N GLY A 119 -9.20 -6.29 15.34
CA GLY A 119 -9.42 -7.47 14.52
C GLY A 119 -8.12 -8.08 13.99
N GLY A 120 -8.11 -9.39 13.78
CA GLY A 120 -6.92 -10.11 13.32
C GLY A 120 -6.45 -9.64 11.94
N GLU A 121 -5.30 -8.97 11.89
CA GLU A 121 -4.77 -8.31 10.69
C GLU A 121 -4.71 -9.24 9.47
N GLN A 122 -4.05 -10.39 9.62
CA GLN A 122 -3.87 -11.34 8.52
C GLN A 122 -5.21 -11.79 7.92
N ILE A 123 -6.21 -12.04 8.76
CA ILE A 123 -7.53 -12.51 8.31
C ILE A 123 -8.28 -11.38 7.60
N GLN A 124 -8.21 -10.14 8.10
CA GLN A 124 -8.89 -9.01 7.47
C GLN A 124 -8.28 -8.66 6.11
N LEU A 125 -6.95 -8.68 5.98
CA LEU A 125 -6.29 -8.42 4.70
C LEU A 125 -6.48 -9.57 3.70
N ASP A 126 -6.48 -10.82 4.17
CA ASP A 126 -6.84 -11.97 3.33
C ASP A 126 -8.31 -11.86 2.87
N ALA A 127 -9.23 -11.41 3.73
CA ALA A 127 -10.64 -11.19 3.38
C ALA A 127 -10.81 -10.07 2.35
N LEU A 128 -10.08 -8.96 2.50
CA LEU A 128 -10.04 -7.88 1.50
C LEU A 128 -9.55 -8.41 0.15
N THR A 129 -8.45 -9.17 0.16
CA THR A 129 -7.88 -9.79 -1.05
C THR A 129 -8.90 -10.71 -1.72
N ALA A 130 -9.62 -11.52 -0.95
CA ALA A 130 -10.64 -12.42 -1.46
C ALA A 130 -11.82 -11.67 -2.11
N ARG A 131 -12.29 -10.58 -1.48
CA ARG A 131 -13.35 -9.72 -2.04
C ARG A 131 -12.90 -9.07 -3.35
N LEU A 132 -11.71 -8.47 -3.36
CA LEU A 132 -11.08 -7.87 -4.55
C LEU A 132 -11.03 -8.86 -5.73
N VAL A 133 -10.49 -10.05 -5.49
CA VAL A 133 -10.34 -11.09 -6.53
C VAL A 133 -11.69 -11.54 -7.09
N THR A 134 -12.72 -11.63 -6.25
CA THR A 134 -14.04 -12.10 -6.67
C THR A 134 -14.78 -11.05 -7.51
N HIS A 135 -14.60 -9.78 -7.17
CA HIS A 135 -15.28 -8.67 -7.85
C HIS A 135 -14.56 -8.23 -9.12
N LEU A 136 -13.23 -8.13 -9.10
CA LEU A 136 -12.44 -7.62 -10.24
C LEU A 136 -12.29 -8.62 -11.39
N LYS A 137 -12.64 -9.89 -11.18
CA LYS A 137 -12.58 -10.94 -12.22
C LYS A 137 -13.74 -10.91 -13.21
N GLN A 138 -14.73 -10.02 -13.03
CA GLN A 138 -15.93 -9.93 -13.86
C GLN A 138 -15.72 -9.00 -15.07
#